data_AF-A0A955TB00-F1
#
_entry.id   AF-A0A955TB00-F1
#
_cell.length_a   1.000
_cell.length_b   1.000
_cell.length_c   1.000
_cell.angle_alpha   90.00
_cell.angle_beta   90.00
_cell.angle_gamma   90.00
#
_symmetry.space_group_name_H-M   'P 1'
#
loop_
_entity.id
_entity.type
_entity.pdbx_description
1 polymer ?
#
loop_
_entity_poly.entity_id
_entity_poly.type
_entity_poly.pdbx_seq_one_letter_code
_entity_poly.pdbx_strand_id
1 'polypeptide(L)'
;MGKVTGTVTLNNKPLPNVTVIFTPKEGGGNSYALTDQEGKYTLKYTSGKLDGALVGVHSVAIRDEGEGAAAGEEALPGGESRVPPKYAPEKSTLEKTVESGEQVIDLPL
;
A
#
# COMPACT_ATOMS: atom_id res chain seq x y z
N MET A 1 6.86 13.10 -10.13
CA MET A 1 6.61 11.98 -9.21
C MET A 1 6.58 12.53 -7.80
N GLY A 2 5.73 11.97 -6.95
CA GLY A 2 5.71 12.28 -5.52
C GLY A 2 6.36 11.13 -4.76
N LYS A 3 7.39 11.42 -3.95
CA LYS A 3 7.95 10.45 -3.00
C LYS A 3 6.96 10.31 -1.85
N VAL A 4 6.41 9.12 -1.70
CA VAL A 4 5.41 8.81 -0.67
C VAL A 4 6.03 7.85 0.33
N THR A 5 6.05 8.29 1.58
CA THR A 5 6.33 7.45 2.74
C THR A 5 5.11 7.48 3.67
N GLY A 6 5.03 6.57 4.62
CA GLY A 6 3.94 6.58 5.58
C GLY A 6 3.95 5.38 6.50
N THR A 7 2.96 5.34 7.39
CA THR A 7 2.76 4.23 8.32
C THR A 7 1.37 3.64 8.14
N VAL A 8 1.29 2.32 8.02
CA VAL A 8 0.04 1.57 8.10
C VAL A 8 -0.21 1.18 9.54
N THR A 9 -1.38 1.55 10.04
CA THR A 9 -1.85 1.15 11.35
C THR A 9 -3.24 0.53 11.22
N LEU A 10 -3.54 -0.48 12.03
CA LEU A 10 -4.85 -1.10 12.11
C LEU A 10 -5.28 -1.10 13.58
N ASN A 11 -6.45 -0.52 13.89
CA ASN A 11 -6.92 -0.39 15.28
C ASN A 11 -5.87 0.24 16.22
N ASN A 12 -5.18 1.30 15.77
CA ASN A 12 -4.09 1.98 16.48
C ASN A 12 -2.82 1.12 16.71
N LYS A 13 -2.69 -0.02 16.04
CA LYS A 13 -1.47 -0.86 16.10
C LYS A 13 -0.73 -0.81 14.77
N PRO A 14 0.61 -0.71 14.76
CA PRO A 14 1.39 -0.82 13.52
C PRO A 14 1.14 -2.18 12.87
N LEU A 15 0.94 -2.17 11.56
CA LEU A 15 0.64 -3.39 10.80
C LEU A 15 1.82 -3.74 9.88
N PRO A 16 2.66 -4.72 10.25
CA PRO A 16 3.79 -5.15 9.44
C PRO A 16 3.43 -6.27 8.44
N ASN A 17 4.31 -6.50 7.45
CA ASN A 17 4.16 -7.55 6.44
C ASN A 17 2.86 -7.43 5.61
N VAL A 18 2.49 -6.19 5.30
CA VAL A 18 1.40 -5.88 4.37
C VAL A 18 1.89 -5.06 3.20
N THR A 19 1.36 -5.38 2.03
CA THR A 19 1.69 -4.70 0.78
C THR A 19 0.65 -3.63 0.48
N VAL A 20 1.11 -2.39 0.43
CA VAL A 20 0.34 -1.19 0.08
C VAL A 20 0.44 -0.96 -1.42
N ILE A 21 -0.70 -0.83 -2.08
CA ILE A 21 -0.83 -0.71 -3.53
C ILE A 21 -1.51 0.62 -3.84
N PHE A 22 -0.85 1.48 -4.60
CA PHE A 22 -1.38 2.76 -5.07
C PHE A 22 -1.63 2.69 -6.57
N THR A 23 -2.89 2.75 -6.96
CA THR A 23 -3.33 2.67 -8.35
C THR A 23 -3.82 4.04 -8.81
N PRO A 24 -3.14 4.73 -9.76
CA PRO A 24 -3.59 6.03 -10.26
C PRO A 24 -4.96 5.91 -10.95
N LYS A 25 -5.92 6.77 -10.60
CA LYS A 25 -7.26 6.78 -11.23
C LYS A 25 -7.24 7.36 -12.64
N GLU A 26 -6.29 8.24 -12.92
CA GLU A 26 -6.09 8.86 -14.25
C GLU A 26 -5.36 7.92 -15.23
N GLY A 27 -4.96 6.72 -14.78
CA GLY A 27 -4.18 5.76 -15.55
C GLY A 27 -2.67 5.89 -15.33
N GLY A 28 -1.93 4.81 -15.61
CA GLY A 28 -0.48 4.73 -15.40
C GLY A 28 -0.06 3.50 -14.60
N GLY A 29 1.19 3.51 -14.12
CA GLY A 29 1.73 2.40 -13.34
C GLY A 29 1.26 2.39 -11.88
N ASN A 30 1.05 1.20 -11.33
CA ASN A 30 0.82 1.04 -9.90
C ASN A 30 2.13 1.23 -9.12
N SER A 31 2.01 1.71 -7.90
CA SER A 31 3.12 1.78 -6.94
C SER A 31 2.87 0.80 -5.81
N TYR A 32 3.93 0.16 -5.33
CA TYR A 32 3.87 -0.88 -4.31
C TYR A 32 4.80 -0.53 -3.16
N ALA A 33 4.42 -0.86 -1.93
CA ALA A 33 5.30 -0.81 -0.77
C ALA A 33 5.00 -1.95 0.19
N LEU A 34 6.04 -2.62 0.67
CA LEU A 34 5.93 -3.53 1.80
C LEU A 34 6.14 -2.74 3.09
N THR A 35 5.29 -2.98 4.08
CA THR A 35 5.42 -2.41 5.42
C THR A 35 6.40 -3.22 6.27
N ASP A 36 7.27 -2.51 7.00
CA ASP A 36 8.22 -3.11 7.92
C ASP A 36 7.57 -3.43 9.29
N GLN A 37 8.33 -3.95 10.26
CA GLN A 37 7.88 -4.32 11.62
C GLN A 37 7.15 -3.19 12.36
N GLU A 38 7.52 -1.94 12.08
CA GLU A 38 6.88 -0.74 12.63
C GLU A 38 5.65 -0.27 11.83
N GLY A 39 5.23 -0.98 10.79
CA GLY A 39 4.16 -0.58 9.87
C GLY A 39 4.56 0.53 8.88
N LYS A 40 5.84 0.93 8.87
CA LYS A 40 6.36 1.97 7.96
C LYS A 40 6.53 1.41 6.55
N TYR A 41 6.18 2.21 5.54
CA TYR A 41 6.28 1.84 4.14
C TYR A 41 6.84 2.99 3.30
N THR A 42 7.43 2.64 2.16
CA THR A 42 7.90 3.59 1.14
C THR A 42 7.43 3.11 -0.23
N LEU A 43 6.60 3.91 -0.92
CA LEU A 43 6.11 3.54 -2.25
C LEU A 43 7.24 3.48 -3.24
N LYS A 44 7.20 2.44 -4.07
CA LYS A 44 8.05 2.31 -5.25
C LYS A 44 7.19 2.13 -6.49
N TYR A 45 7.40 3.01 -7.44
CA TYR A 45 6.81 3.02 -8.77
C TYR A 45 7.64 2.18 -9.74
N THR A 46 7.00 1.50 -10.71
CA THR A 46 7.67 0.68 -11.74
C THR A 46 8.56 -0.42 -11.15
N SER A 47 7.94 -1.49 -10.66
CA SER A 47 8.63 -2.71 -10.16
C SER A 47 9.87 -2.42 -9.28
N GLY A 48 9.79 -1.42 -8.40
CA GLY A 48 10.88 -1.09 -7.48
C GLY A 48 12.00 -0.18 -8.01
N LYS A 49 11.93 0.30 -9.27
CA LYS A 49 13.02 1.08 -9.88
C LYS A 49 13.01 2.57 -9.54
N LEU A 50 11.86 3.12 -9.17
CA LEU A 50 11.70 4.54 -8.86
C LEU A 50 10.96 4.70 -7.53
N ASP A 51 11.51 5.48 -6.61
CA ASP A 51 10.82 5.79 -5.36
C ASP A 51 9.69 6.80 -5.60
N GLY A 52 8.54 6.51 -5.01
CA GLY A 52 7.33 7.33 -5.07
C GLY A 52 6.20 6.73 -5.89
N ALA A 53 5.29 7.61 -6.29
CA ALA A 53 4.13 7.35 -7.12
C ALA A 53 3.95 8.47 -8.16
N LEU A 54 3.07 8.24 -9.14
CA LEU A 54 2.59 9.32 -10.00
C LEU A 54 1.90 10.39 -9.16
N VAL A 55 1.90 11.63 -9.66
CA VAL A 55 1.14 12.71 -9.03
C VAL A 55 -0.30 12.64 -9.53
N GLY A 56 -1.27 12.84 -8.64
CA GLY A 56 -2.69 12.71 -8.95
C GLY A 56 -3.45 11.92 -7.89
N VAL A 57 -4.69 11.53 -8.20
CA VAL A 57 -5.53 10.73 -7.30
C VAL A 57 -5.24 9.24 -7.49
N HIS A 58 -4.94 8.55 -6.40
CA HIS A 58 -4.67 7.11 -6.39
C HIS A 58 -5.69 6.38 -5.50
N SER A 59 -6.23 5.29 -6.02
CA SER A 59 -6.91 4.30 -5.19
C SER A 59 -5.86 3.51 -4.41
N VAL A 60 -6.02 3.44 -3.09
CA VAL A 60 -5.11 2.74 -2.18
C VAL A 60 -5.75 1.42 -1.78
N ALA A 61 -5.00 0.34 -1.88
CA ALA A 61 -5.40 -0.97 -1.39
C ALA A 61 -4.29 -1.59 -0.55
N ILE A 62 -4.68 -2.47 0.35
CA ILE A 62 -3.76 -3.13 1.26
C ILE A 62 -4.00 -4.62 1.16
N ARG A 63 -2.93 -5.34 0.82
CA ARG A 63 -2.89 -6.78 0.75
C ARG A 63 -2.13 -7.31 1.96
N ASP A 64 -2.81 -8.08 2.80
CA ASP A 64 -2.14 -8.82 3.87
C ASP A 64 -1.36 -9.97 3.23
N GLU A 65 -0.03 -9.91 3.28
CA GLU A 65 0.83 -10.95 2.71
C GLU A 65 1.13 -12.06 3.74
N GLY A 66 0.64 -11.89 4.98
CA GLY A 66 0.92 -12.79 6.09
C GLY A 66 2.42 -12.84 6.42
N GLU A 67 2.79 -13.63 7.44
CA GLU A 67 4.19 -14.00 7.64
C GLU A 67 4.58 -15.05 6.57
N GLY A 68 4.95 -14.62 5.36
CA GLY A 68 5.62 -15.52 4.41
C GLY A 68 5.47 -15.27 2.91
N ALA A 69 4.58 -14.40 2.42
CA ALA A 69 4.44 -14.22 0.96
C ALA A 69 5.46 -13.19 0.43
N ALA A 70 6.57 -13.70 -0.11
CA ALA A 70 7.41 -12.93 -1.00
C ALA A 70 6.66 -12.65 -2.32
N ALA A 71 6.85 -11.45 -2.86
CA ALA A 71 6.18 -10.89 -4.04
C ALA A 71 5.95 -11.93 -5.17
N GLY A 72 4.68 -12.29 -5.40
CA GLY A 72 4.26 -13.08 -6.56
C GLY A 72 3.24 -14.18 -6.29
N GLU A 73 3.07 -14.61 -5.04
CA GLU A 73 2.12 -15.69 -4.72
C GLU A 73 0.72 -15.12 -4.42
N GLU A 74 -0.30 -15.80 -4.92
CA GLU A 74 -1.71 -15.55 -4.60
C GLU A 74 -1.93 -15.77 -3.11
N ALA A 75 -2.66 -14.86 -2.45
CA ALA A 75 -2.94 -14.95 -1.02
C ALA A 75 -3.60 -16.31 -0.76
N LEU A 76 -3.03 -17.08 0.18
CA LEU A 76 -3.52 -18.41 0.52
C LEU A 76 -5.03 -18.34 0.83
N PRO A 77 -5.88 -19.14 0.15
CA PRO A 77 -7.31 -19.17 0.45
C PRO A 77 -7.49 -19.78 1.85
N GLY A 78 -7.75 -18.94 2.85
CA GLY A 78 -8.10 -19.39 4.20
C GLY A 78 -7.31 -18.78 5.36
N GLY A 79 -6.33 -17.91 5.13
CA GLY A 79 -5.80 -17.06 6.19
C GLY A 79 -6.77 -15.89 6.42
N GLU A 80 -7.34 -15.76 7.62
CA GLU A 80 -8.10 -14.57 7.99
C GLU A 80 -7.17 -13.35 7.80
N SER A 81 -7.39 -12.59 6.72
CA SER A 81 -6.62 -11.37 6.48
C SER A 81 -6.79 -10.47 7.70
N ARG A 82 -5.67 -10.06 8.31
CA ARG A 82 -5.70 -9.12 9.44
C ARG A 82 -6.32 -7.80 9.01
N VAL A 83 -6.19 -7.46 7.73
CA VAL A 83 -6.75 -6.28 7.10
C VAL A 83 -8.25 -6.47 6.81
N PRO A 84 -9.12 -5.53 7.25
CA PRO A 84 -10.53 -5.56 6.93
C PRO A 84 -10.78 -5.59 5.41
N PRO A 85 -11.81 -6.32 4.94
CA PRO A 85 -12.10 -6.45 3.51
C PRO A 85 -12.39 -5.10 2.83
N LYS A 86 -12.83 -4.08 3.57
CA LYS A 86 -13.00 -2.70 3.08
C LYS A 86 -11.71 -2.03 2.57
N TYR A 87 -10.54 -2.60 2.86
CA TYR A 87 -9.23 -2.10 2.41
C TYR A 87 -8.50 -3.10 1.49
N ALA A 88 -9.05 -4.30 1.32
CA ALA A 88 -8.51 -5.31 0.44
C ALA A 88 -8.55 -4.85 -1.02
N PRO A 89 -7.60 -5.26 -1.89
CA PRO A 89 -7.54 -4.83 -3.29
C PRO A 89 -8.83 -5.06 -4.08
N GLU A 90 -9.65 -6.04 -3.70
CA GLU A 90 -10.92 -6.35 -4.37
C GLU A 90 -12.06 -5.37 -4.02
N LYS A 91 -12.00 -4.70 -2.87
CA LYS A 91 -13.10 -3.86 -2.35
C LYS A 91 -12.67 -2.51 -1.79
N SER A 92 -11.39 -2.15 -1.92
CA SER A 92 -10.88 -0.93 -1.33
C SER A 92 -11.51 0.31 -1.96
N THR A 93 -12.05 1.18 -1.11
CA THR A 93 -12.56 2.50 -1.47
C THR A 93 -11.67 3.63 -0.95
N LEU A 94 -10.49 3.30 -0.42
CA LEU A 94 -9.52 4.31 0.01
C LEU A 94 -8.96 5.06 -1.21
N GLU A 95 -8.94 6.38 -1.11
CA GLU A 95 -8.34 7.25 -2.12
C GLU A 95 -7.37 8.21 -1.44
N LYS A 96 -6.21 8.40 -2.06
CA LYS A 96 -5.20 9.34 -1.61
C LYS A 96 -4.64 10.12 -2.80
N THR A 97 -4.45 11.41 -2.59
CA THR A 97 -3.84 12.28 -3.58
C THR A 97 -2.34 12.35 -3.33
N VAL A 98 -1.57 12.10 -4.38
CA VAL A 98 -0.12 12.24 -4.40
C VAL A 98 0.23 13.56 -5.08
N GLU A 99 1.04 14.38 -4.42
CA GLU A 99 1.52 15.66 -4.89
C GLU A 99 2.99 15.56 -5.33
N SER A 100 3.49 16.57 -6.04
CA SER A 100 4.92 16.60 -6.40
C SER A 100 5.77 16.90 -5.18
N GLY A 101 6.88 16.17 -5.01
CA GLY A 101 7.81 16.38 -3.90
C GLY A 101 7.80 15.22 -2.90
N GLU A 102 8.21 15.49 -1.67
CA GLU A 102 8.19 14.52 -0.57
C GLU A 102 6.94 14.69 0.27
N GLN A 103 6.22 13.60 0.50
CA GLN A 103 5.02 13.60 1.32
C GLN A 103 4.90 12.34 2.18
N VAL A 104 4.25 12.54 3.32
CA VAL A 104 3.92 11.46 4.26
C VAL A 104 2.42 11.22 4.18
N ILE A 105 2.03 9.99 3.86
CA ILE A 105 0.65 9.54 3.79
C ILE A 105 0.48 8.39 4.78
N ASP A 106 -0.03 8.68 5.97
CA ASP A 106 -0.35 7.63 6.91
C ASP A 106 -1.70 6.97 6.57
N LEU A 107 -1.78 5.66 6.78
CA LEU A 107 -2.93 4.82 6.48
C LEU A 107 -3.45 4.17 7.78
N PRO A 108 -4.29 4.90 8.55
CA PRO A 108 -5.01 4.32 9.67
C PRO A 108 -6.25 3.54 9.18
N LEU A 109 -6.28 2.24 9.49
CA LEU A 109 -7.29 1.27 9.09
C LEU A 109 -8.21 0.87 10.26
#